data_AF-R0GMX6-F1
#
_entry.id   AF-R0GMX6-F1
#
_cell.length_a   1.000
_cell.length_b   1.000
_cell.length_c   1.000
_cell.angle_alpha   90.00
_cell.angle_beta   90.00
_cell.angle_gamma   90.00
#
_symmetry.space_group_name_H-M   'P 1'
#
loop_
_entity.id
_entity.type
_entity.pdbx_description
1 polymer ?
#
loop_
_entity_poly.entity_id
_entity_poly.type
_entity_poly.pdbx_seq_one_letter_code
_entity_poly.pdbx_strand_id
1 'polypeptide(L)'
;EVRTLGRNFLKSGENRMKAFSQMNISNDFATEGNRSMAFKPTRQFITKVYKHVSSLTLKNQEKTHIHSHLVLATGREMAISKPLFPIISCVTFLVLYCVTPTSSSASLQEQFISCVKSNTHVSLPLDKTIFTPTKNVSMFDQVLESTAQNLRFLAKSMPKPGFIFRPVHESQVQASIICSKKLKIHFRVRSGGHDFEAMSFVSRIERPFILIDFAKLRRVDVDIKNNSTWVQAGATLGELYYRIAEKSKVHGYPAGLCTSVGIGGYMTGGGYGSLMRKYGLAGDNVLDVKMIDANGKLLNRATMGEDLFWALRGGGGASFGIVLAWKIKLVPVPETLTMFTVTKTPKQDPGLEIISKWQRIASKVMEELHIRVEFTAVGNKGNRTVMMSYKGLQGLFERLIQEDIPFVNWTPYGGMMARIPESEIPFPHRNGTLFKILYQINWPANDKRPSRHVNWMRELYSYMAPYVSSNPRQAYVNYRDLDLGQNMNNNAKVNSIEAKIWGAKYFKGNYDRLVKIKTKVDPENFFRNEQSIPPMM
;
A
#
# COMPACT_ATOMS: atom_id res chain seq x y z
N GLU A 1 14.57 -35.57 25.19
CA GLU A 1 13.21 -35.25 25.71
C GLU A 1 12.30 -34.50 24.72
N VAL A 2 12.76 -33.47 23.97
CA VAL A 2 11.90 -32.72 23.01
C VAL A 2 11.43 -33.54 21.80
N ARG A 3 12.20 -34.56 21.35
CA ARG A 3 11.78 -35.50 20.28
C ARG A 3 10.71 -36.51 20.71
N THR A 4 10.51 -36.70 22.02
CA THR A 4 9.58 -37.68 22.56
C THR A 4 8.19 -37.07 22.76
N LEU A 5 8.11 -35.79 23.12
CA LEU A 5 6.85 -35.04 23.23
C LEU A 5 6.11 -34.88 21.89
N GLY A 6 6.84 -34.65 20.78
CA GLY A 6 6.22 -34.51 19.46
C GLY A 6 5.55 -35.79 18.94
N ARG A 7 6.11 -36.97 19.28
CA ARG A 7 5.52 -38.27 18.91
C ARG A 7 4.32 -38.64 19.77
N ASN A 8 4.31 -38.26 21.04
CA ASN A 8 3.19 -38.53 21.95
C ASN A 8 1.95 -37.68 21.63
N PHE A 9 2.14 -36.46 21.08
CA PHE A 9 1.03 -35.61 20.65
C PHE A 9 0.33 -36.15 19.39
N LEU A 10 1.10 -36.73 18.45
CA LEU A 10 0.54 -37.35 17.24
C LEU A 10 -0.23 -38.64 17.56
N LYS A 11 0.29 -39.50 18.45
CA LYS A 11 -0.39 -40.73 18.88
C LYS A 11 -1.67 -40.47 19.70
N SER A 12 -1.75 -39.39 20.49
CA SER A 12 -2.97 -39.07 21.25
C SER A 12 -4.08 -38.50 20.36
N GLY A 13 -3.73 -37.88 19.24
CA GLY A 13 -4.69 -37.41 18.22
C GLY A 13 -5.36 -38.55 17.46
N GLU A 14 -4.62 -39.60 17.09
CA GLU A 14 -5.17 -40.77 16.39
C GLU A 14 -6.12 -41.59 17.27
N ASN A 15 -5.81 -41.76 18.55
CA ASN A 15 -6.68 -42.50 19.48
C ASN A 15 -7.99 -41.75 19.82
N ARG A 16 -8.00 -40.42 19.76
CA ARG A 16 -9.23 -39.62 19.98
C ARG A 16 -10.17 -39.64 18.77
N MET A 17 -9.66 -39.81 17.54
CA MET A 17 -10.53 -39.94 16.36
C MET A 17 -11.29 -41.27 16.32
N LYS A 18 -10.74 -42.35 16.89
CA LYS A 18 -11.46 -43.64 16.99
C LYS A 18 -12.59 -43.61 18.03
N ALA A 19 -12.46 -42.82 19.09
CA ALA A 19 -13.50 -42.70 20.12
C ALA A 19 -14.73 -41.89 19.65
N PHE A 20 -14.57 -41.01 18.65
CA PHE A 20 -15.67 -40.20 18.12
C PHE A 20 -16.54 -40.92 17.08
N SER A 21 -16.17 -42.11 16.60
CA SER A 21 -16.96 -42.86 15.62
C SER A 21 -17.98 -43.83 16.24
N GLN A 22 -18.19 -43.82 17.56
CA GLN A 22 -19.05 -44.79 18.27
C GLN A 22 -20.17 -44.20 19.13
N MET A 23 -20.44 -42.90 19.10
CA MET A 23 -21.57 -42.30 19.83
C MET A 23 -22.63 -41.76 18.88
N ASN A 24 -23.64 -42.60 18.60
CA ASN A 24 -24.97 -42.17 18.18
C ASN A 24 -25.76 -41.77 19.45
N ILE A 25 -26.34 -40.57 19.48
CA ILE A 25 -27.63 -40.21 20.12
C ILE A 25 -28.07 -38.83 19.58
N SER A 26 -29.38 -38.71 19.41
CA SER A 26 -30.23 -37.77 18.66
C SER A 26 -30.43 -36.35 19.23
N ASN A 27 -30.69 -35.40 18.31
CA ASN A 27 -31.62 -34.23 18.27
C ASN A 27 -32.01 -33.52 19.60
N ASP A 28 -32.04 -32.20 19.75
CA ASP A 28 -32.78 -31.21 18.94
C ASP A 28 -32.40 -29.73 19.26
N PHE A 29 -32.82 -28.82 18.36
CA PHE A 29 -32.94 -27.34 18.39
C PHE A 29 -31.90 -26.44 17.66
N ALA A 30 -32.30 -26.12 16.41
CA ALA A 30 -32.25 -24.85 15.64
C ALA A 30 -30.88 -24.19 15.31
N THR A 31 -30.34 -24.25 14.08
CA THR A 31 -30.65 -23.49 12.82
C THR A 31 -30.74 -21.98 13.01
N GLU A 32 -30.01 -21.09 12.33
CA GLU A 32 -29.65 -20.96 10.89
C GLU A 32 -28.23 -20.32 10.78
N GLY A 33 -27.37 -20.53 9.79
CA GLY A 33 -27.55 -20.95 8.41
C GLY A 33 -26.89 -19.90 7.49
N ASN A 34 -25.61 -20.07 7.14
CA ASN A 34 -24.99 -19.30 6.04
C ASN A 34 -24.13 -20.23 5.18
N ARG A 35 -24.74 -20.75 4.10
CA ARG A 35 -24.07 -21.54 3.06
C ARG A 35 -23.66 -20.63 1.92
N SER A 36 -22.41 -20.81 1.51
CA SER A 36 -21.80 -20.42 0.25
C SER A 36 -22.58 -20.92 -0.96
N MET A 37 -22.65 -20.12 -2.04
CA MET A 37 -22.80 -20.64 -3.39
C MET A 37 -21.85 -19.96 -4.37
N ALA A 38 -21.27 -20.81 -5.21
CA ALA A 38 -20.34 -20.54 -6.29
C ALA A 38 -21.03 -19.84 -7.48
N PHE A 39 -20.26 -19.08 -8.24
CA PHE A 39 -20.71 -18.37 -9.43
C PHE A 39 -20.02 -18.89 -10.70
N LYS A 40 -20.82 -19.19 -11.74
CA LYS A 40 -20.63 -18.86 -13.17
C LYS A 40 -21.65 -19.64 -14.05
N PRO A 41 -21.97 -19.23 -15.30
CA PRO A 41 -22.61 -17.97 -15.72
C PRO A 41 -23.66 -18.15 -16.85
N THR A 42 -24.76 -17.39 -16.90
CA THR A 42 -25.50 -17.22 -18.18
C THR A 42 -26.35 -15.95 -18.25
N ARG A 43 -26.28 -15.30 -19.42
CA ARG A 43 -27.07 -14.15 -19.88
C ARG A 43 -28.55 -14.53 -20.03
N GLN A 44 -29.47 -13.68 -19.55
CA GLN A 44 -30.55 -13.02 -20.32
C GLN A 44 -31.56 -12.36 -19.36
N PHE A 45 -32.31 -11.38 -19.87
CA PHE A 45 -33.43 -10.63 -19.27
C PHE A 45 -33.11 -9.34 -18.51
N ILE A 46 -32.75 -8.34 -19.31
CA ILE A 46 -33.22 -6.95 -19.17
C ILE A 46 -34.75 -6.95 -19.35
N THR A 47 -35.50 -6.34 -18.43
CA THR A 47 -36.64 -5.39 -18.61
C THR A 47 -37.55 -5.41 -17.36
N LYS A 48 -37.97 -4.22 -16.90
CA LYS A 48 -38.95 -3.90 -15.83
C LYS A 48 -38.42 -3.77 -14.39
N VAL A 49 -37.83 -2.62 -14.06
CA VAL A 49 -38.25 -1.78 -12.90
C VAL A 49 -37.90 -0.31 -13.23
N TYR A 50 -38.84 0.37 -13.90
CA TYR A 50 -38.91 1.84 -13.99
C TYR A 50 -40.41 2.17 -14.06
N LYS A 51 -41.01 2.46 -12.89
CA LYS A 51 -42.26 3.22 -12.66
C LYS A 51 -42.76 2.98 -11.23
N HIS A 52 -43.34 4.02 -10.63
CA HIS A 52 -43.82 4.19 -9.24
C HIS A 52 -42.68 4.55 -8.27
N VAL A 53 -42.57 5.77 -7.73
CA VAL A 53 -43.63 6.52 -7.04
C VAL A 53 -43.50 8.02 -7.34
N SER A 54 -44.51 8.57 -8.01
CA SER A 54 -44.79 10.01 -8.10
C SER A 54 -46.31 10.16 -7.97
N SER A 55 -46.80 10.33 -6.75
CA SER A 55 -48.10 10.97 -6.43
C SER A 55 -48.31 10.96 -4.91
N LEU A 56 -49.04 11.98 -4.44
CA LEU A 56 -49.42 12.28 -3.04
C LEU A 56 -48.32 13.07 -2.30
N THR A 57 -48.51 14.33 -1.89
CA THR A 57 -49.74 14.95 -1.38
C THR A 57 -49.61 16.48 -1.44
N LEU A 58 -50.61 17.14 -2.05
CA LEU A 58 -50.93 18.56 -1.94
C LEU A 58 -52.31 18.65 -1.28
N LYS A 59 -52.45 19.33 -0.14
CA LYS A 59 -53.50 20.35 0.16
C LYS A 59 -53.60 20.71 1.66
N ASN A 60 -54.00 21.97 1.85
CA ASN A 60 -54.50 22.70 3.04
C ASN A 60 -53.46 23.36 3.95
N GLN A 61 -53.58 24.64 4.37
CA GLN A 61 -54.39 25.81 3.98
C GLN A 61 -53.89 27.01 4.84
N GLU A 62 -53.91 28.24 4.27
CA GLU A 62 -54.26 29.58 4.85
C GLU A 62 -53.78 30.02 6.28
N LYS A 63 -53.56 31.31 6.66
CA LYS A 63 -53.52 32.69 6.11
C LYS A 63 -53.13 33.64 7.28
N THR A 64 -52.63 34.85 6.97
CA THR A 64 -52.69 36.19 7.67
C THR A 64 -51.32 36.91 7.67
N HIS A 65 -51.07 37.88 6.76
CA HIS A 65 -51.25 39.36 6.84
C HIS A 65 -50.37 40.04 7.92
N ILE A 66 -49.55 41.09 7.67
CA ILE A 66 -49.90 42.49 7.36
C ILE A 66 -48.64 43.31 6.90
N HIS A 67 -48.85 44.24 5.94
CA HIS A 67 -48.18 45.53 5.54
C HIS A 67 -46.64 45.74 5.62
N SER A 68 -45.98 46.46 4.69
CA SER A 68 -46.32 47.81 4.21
C SER A 68 -45.71 48.21 2.83
N HIS A 69 -46.58 48.84 2.04
CA HIS A 69 -46.50 49.95 1.07
C HIS A 69 -45.34 50.19 0.08
N LEU A 70 -45.83 50.49 -1.13
CA LEU A 70 -45.23 50.84 -2.42
C LEU A 70 -45.35 52.37 -2.67
N VAL A 71 -44.91 52.82 -3.86
CA VAL A 71 -45.27 54.06 -4.62
C VAL A 71 -44.24 55.19 -4.50
N LEU A 72 -43.81 55.92 -5.55
CA LEU A 72 -43.68 55.84 -7.02
C LEU A 72 -43.21 57.25 -7.47
N ALA A 73 -42.65 57.35 -8.68
CA ALA A 73 -42.74 58.49 -9.62
C ALA A 73 -41.98 59.81 -9.26
N THR A 74 -41.41 60.64 -10.16
CA THR A 74 -41.44 60.84 -11.63
C THR A 74 -40.53 62.03 -12.01
N GLY A 75 -40.13 62.15 -13.30
CA GLY A 75 -39.95 63.44 -14.04
C GLY A 75 -38.51 63.90 -14.35
N ARG A 76 -38.06 63.84 -15.63
CA ARG A 76 -37.89 64.93 -16.65
C ARG A 76 -36.72 65.90 -16.34
N GLU A 77 -35.81 66.28 -17.25
CA GLU A 77 -35.99 66.96 -18.55
C GLU A 77 -34.67 67.08 -19.38
N MET A 78 -34.77 67.52 -20.64
CA MET A 78 -33.72 67.68 -21.69
C MET A 78 -33.21 69.13 -21.84
N ALA A 79 -31.99 69.34 -22.36
CA ALA A 79 -31.58 70.30 -23.44
C ALA A 79 -30.03 70.49 -23.49
N ILE A 80 -29.31 70.11 -24.55
CA ILE A 80 -28.84 70.87 -25.75
C ILE A 80 -27.89 72.06 -25.46
N SER A 81 -26.61 71.94 -25.88
CA SER A 81 -25.85 72.97 -26.63
C SER A 81 -24.55 72.42 -27.27
N LYS A 82 -24.19 72.97 -28.43
CA LYS A 82 -22.93 72.91 -29.25
C LYS A 82 -22.71 74.35 -29.80
N PRO A 83 -21.66 74.78 -30.56
CA PRO A 83 -20.44 74.13 -31.13
C PRO A 83 -19.13 75.02 -31.10
N LEU A 84 -18.15 74.69 -31.98
CA LEU A 84 -16.92 75.38 -32.47
C LEU A 84 -15.59 74.95 -31.79
N PHE A 85 -14.43 74.69 -32.42
CA PHE A 85 -13.87 74.37 -33.76
C PHE A 85 -12.34 74.09 -33.54
N PRO A 86 -11.44 73.82 -34.53
CA PRO A 86 -10.65 72.59 -34.63
C PRO A 86 -9.15 72.72 -34.26
N ILE A 87 -8.48 71.60 -33.90
CA ILE A 87 -7.03 71.47 -34.08
C ILE A 87 -6.71 70.09 -34.67
N ILE A 88 -6.06 70.14 -35.81
CA ILE A 88 -5.45 69.07 -36.58
C ILE A 88 -4.30 68.47 -35.77
N SER A 89 -4.28 67.15 -35.57
CA SER A 89 -3.01 66.45 -35.37
C SER A 89 -3.10 65.02 -35.90
N CYS A 90 -2.12 64.70 -36.73
CA CYS A 90 -1.94 63.45 -37.43
C CYS A 90 -1.85 62.28 -36.44
N VAL A 91 -2.80 61.35 -36.47
CA VAL A 91 -2.61 60.00 -35.93
C VAL A 91 -2.43 59.06 -37.10
N THR A 92 -1.18 58.67 -37.30
CA THR A 92 -0.79 57.58 -38.19
C THR A 92 -1.49 56.30 -37.74
N PHE A 93 -2.37 55.77 -38.59
CA PHE A 93 -2.91 54.42 -38.45
C PHE A 93 -1.81 53.40 -38.74
N LEU A 94 -1.00 53.10 -37.74
CA LEU A 94 -0.25 51.84 -37.70
C LEU A 94 -1.25 50.74 -37.30
N VAL A 95 -1.85 50.12 -38.32
CA VAL A 95 -2.54 48.83 -38.15
C VAL A 95 -1.46 47.80 -37.81
N LEU A 96 -1.10 47.73 -36.52
CA LEU A 96 -0.50 46.52 -35.97
C LEU A 96 -1.59 45.46 -36.06
N TYR A 97 -1.46 44.55 -37.02
CA TYR A 97 -1.97 43.20 -36.86
C TYR A 97 -1.26 42.61 -35.65
N CYS A 98 -1.78 42.89 -34.44
CA CYS A 98 -1.58 42.03 -33.29
C CYS A 98 -2.32 40.72 -33.60
N VAL A 99 -1.68 39.87 -34.41
CA VAL A 99 -1.87 38.44 -34.25
C VAL A 99 -1.28 38.16 -32.87
N THR A 100 -2.11 38.24 -31.84
CA THR A 100 -1.78 37.57 -30.59
C THR A 100 -1.57 36.11 -30.99
N PRO A 101 -0.38 35.52 -30.81
CA PRO A 101 -0.32 34.08 -30.83
C PRO A 101 -1.16 33.67 -29.63
N THR A 102 -2.35 33.14 -29.86
CA THR A 102 -3.00 32.27 -28.89
C THR A 102 -2.20 30.98 -28.82
N SER A 103 -0.91 31.07 -28.44
CA SER A 103 -0.16 29.93 -27.96
C SER A 103 -0.70 29.66 -26.55
N SER A 104 -1.85 28.98 -26.46
CA SER A 104 -2.14 28.25 -25.23
C SER A 104 -0.98 27.29 -25.05
N SER A 105 -0.06 27.57 -24.13
CA SER A 105 1.02 26.64 -23.82
C SER A 105 0.38 25.29 -23.54
N ALA A 106 0.76 24.26 -24.31
CA ALA A 106 0.17 22.93 -24.17
C ALA A 106 0.18 22.53 -22.69
N SER A 107 -0.92 21.98 -22.20
CA SER A 107 -1.02 21.56 -20.80
C SER A 107 0.11 20.58 -20.45
N LEU A 108 0.52 20.52 -19.17
CA LEU A 108 1.56 19.57 -18.73
C LEU A 108 1.26 18.12 -19.18
N GLN A 109 -0.03 17.77 -19.18
CA GLN A 109 -0.53 16.50 -19.68
C GLN A 109 -0.28 16.30 -21.18
N GLU A 110 -0.58 17.30 -22.02
CA GLU A 110 -0.37 17.23 -23.47
C GLU A 110 1.11 17.14 -23.82
N GLN A 111 1.97 17.90 -23.12
CA GLN A 111 3.42 17.81 -23.25
C GLN A 111 3.92 16.41 -22.88
N PHE A 112 3.43 15.84 -21.77
CA PHE A 112 3.77 14.49 -21.35
C PHE A 112 3.32 13.44 -22.38
N ILE A 113 2.07 13.50 -22.85
CA ILE A 113 1.53 12.56 -23.85
C ILE A 113 2.33 12.64 -25.15
N SER A 114 2.59 13.86 -25.65
CA SER A 114 3.38 14.08 -26.87
C SER A 114 4.79 13.50 -26.73
N CYS A 115 5.43 13.76 -25.59
CA CYS A 115 6.73 13.19 -25.28
C CYS A 115 6.70 11.65 -25.22
N VAL A 116 5.73 11.05 -24.52
CA VAL A 116 5.63 9.58 -24.39
C VAL A 116 5.43 8.95 -25.76
N LYS A 117 4.52 9.49 -26.59
CA LYS A 117 4.29 9.01 -27.97
C LYS A 117 5.56 9.02 -28.82
N SER A 118 6.41 10.04 -28.63
CA SER A 118 7.67 10.17 -29.36
C SER A 118 8.79 9.24 -28.85
N ASN A 119 8.64 8.67 -27.66
CA ASN A 119 9.67 7.85 -26.99
C ASN A 119 9.26 6.37 -26.81
N THR A 120 8.15 5.93 -27.41
CA THR A 120 7.69 4.54 -27.37
C THR A 120 7.41 4.02 -28.77
N HIS A 121 7.71 2.75 -29.01
CA HIS A 121 7.43 2.08 -30.29
C HIS A 121 6.04 1.44 -30.34
N VAL A 122 5.33 1.35 -29.21
CA VAL A 122 3.97 0.81 -29.14
C VAL A 122 2.92 1.91 -29.15
N SER A 123 1.73 1.60 -29.67
CA SER A 123 0.60 2.54 -29.67
C SER A 123 0.19 2.94 -28.25
N LEU A 124 -0.33 4.17 -28.13
CA LEU A 124 -0.78 4.74 -26.86
C LEU A 124 -2.28 5.06 -26.93
N PRO A 125 -3.17 4.07 -26.66
CA PRO A 125 -4.61 4.29 -26.63
C PRO A 125 -4.97 5.14 -25.41
N LEU A 126 -5.19 6.44 -25.63
CA LEU A 126 -5.32 7.44 -24.56
C LEU A 126 -6.51 7.16 -23.63
N ASP A 127 -7.61 6.65 -24.17
CA ASP A 127 -8.83 6.24 -23.45
C ASP A 127 -8.57 5.16 -22.39
N LYS A 128 -7.54 4.33 -22.59
CA LYS A 128 -7.19 3.21 -21.70
C LYS A 128 -5.95 3.47 -20.85
N THR A 129 -5.16 4.48 -21.20
CA THR A 129 -3.84 4.72 -20.62
C THR A 129 -3.74 6.03 -19.86
N ILE A 130 -4.61 7.01 -20.11
CA ILE A 130 -4.59 8.32 -19.45
C ILE A 130 -5.96 8.63 -18.83
N PHE A 131 -5.96 8.95 -17.54
CA PHE A 131 -7.18 9.32 -16.79
C PHE A 131 -6.97 10.68 -16.13
N THR A 132 -7.94 11.58 -16.26
CA THR A 132 -7.81 12.97 -15.79
C THR A 132 -9.02 13.40 -14.95
N PRO A 133 -8.81 14.29 -13.98
CA PRO A 133 -9.88 14.82 -13.13
C PRO A 133 -10.76 15.87 -13.83
N THR A 134 -10.50 16.20 -15.11
CA THR A 134 -11.23 17.23 -15.86
C THR A 134 -12.03 16.69 -17.03
N LYS A 135 -11.51 15.68 -17.74
CA LYS A 135 -12.16 15.12 -18.94
C LYS A 135 -12.98 13.87 -18.61
N ASN A 136 -12.48 12.99 -17.74
CA ASN A 136 -13.10 11.70 -17.41
C ASN A 136 -13.16 11.46 -15.90
N VAL A 137 -13.80 12.38 -15.16
CA VAL A 137 -13.82 12.42 -13.69
C VAL A 137 -14.17 11.06 -13.07
N SER A 138 -15.28 10.45 -13.49
CA SER A 138 -15.74 9.17 -12.94
C SER A 138 -14.72 8.04 -13.15
N MET A 139 -14.09 7.96 -14.33
CA MET A 139 -13.06 6.95 -14.59
C MET A 139 -11.77 7.23 -13.82
N PHE A 140 -11.38 8.50 -13.68
CA PHE A 140 -10.23 8.89 -12.88
C PHE A 140 -10.40 8.46 -11.43
N ASP A 141 -11.55 8.75 -10.82
CA ASP A 141 -11.84 8.35 -9.44
C ASP A 141 -11.87 6.83 -9.30
N GLN A 142 -12.55 6.11 -10.21
CA GLN A 142 -12.56 4.64 -10.19
C GLN A 142 -11.15 4.04 -10.29
N VAL A 143 -10.30 4.55 -11.18
CA VAL A 143 -8.92 4.05 -11.31
C VAL A 143 -8.09 4.41 -10.08
N LEU A 144 -8.21 5.65 -9.57
CA LEU A 144 -7.50 6.08 -8.37
C LEU A 144 -7.89 5.23 -7.14
N GLU A 145 -9.17 4.93 -6.97
CA GLU A 145 -9.69 4.21 -5.80
C GLU A 145 -9.51 2.69 -5.92
N SER A 146 -9.49 2.14 -7.13
CA SER A 146 -9.52 0.68 -7.39
C SER A 146 -8.53 -0.17 -6.59
N THR A 147 -7.33 0.36 -6.32
CA THR A 147 -6.30 -0.33 -5.54
C THR A 147 -5.81 0.50 -4.35
N ALA A 148 -6.45 1.61 -4.01
CA ALA A 148 -6.10 2.42 -2.84
C ALA A 148 -6.58 1.70 -1.56
N GLN A 149 -5.71 0.94 -0.91
CA GLN A 149 -6.13 0.07 0.20
C GLN A 149 -6.39 0.85 1.50
N ASN A 150 -5.61 1.90 1.76
CA ASN A 150 -5.81 2.72 2.96
C ASN A 150 -6.74 3.91 2.66
N LEU A 151 -8.02 3.74 2.98
CA LEU A 151 -9.09 4.69 2.69
C LEU A 151 -8.90 6.06 3.39
N ARG A 152 -8.11 6.13 4.47
CA ARG A 152 -7.72 7.40 5.12
C ARG A 152 -7.17 8.41 4.11
N PHE A 153 -6.51 7.91 3.07
CA PHE A 153 -5.84 8.72 2.06
C PHE A 153 -6.70 9.10 0.85
N LEU A 154 -7.95 8.64 0.82
CA LEU A 154 -8.92 9.03 -0.20
C LEU A 154 -9.70 10.30 0.17
N ALA A 155 -9.59 10.78 1.41
CA ALA A 155 -10.21 12.02 1.86
C ALA A 155 -9.92 13.22 0.93
N LYS A 156 -10.87 14.15 0.82
CA LYS A 156 -10.78 15.33 -0.06
C LYS A 156 -9.57 16.23 0.26
N SER A 157 -9.13 16.26 1.52
CA SER A 157 -7.96 17.03 1.96
C SER A 157 -6.62 16.49 1.44
N MET A 158 -6.60 15.23 0.99
CA MET A 158 -5.37 14.60 0.53
C MET A 158 -5.03 14.99 -0.91
N PRO A 159 -3.76 15.34 -1.21
CA PRO A 159 -3.34 15.63 -2.58
C PRO A 159 -3.66 14.50 -3.55
N LYS A 160 -4.21 14.86 -4.71
CA LYS A 160 -4.55 13.96 -5.81
C LYS A 160 -3.57 14.17 -6.97
N PRO A 161 -3.29 13.13 -7.78
CA PRO A 161 -2.45 13.29 -8.96
C PRO A 161 -3.15 14.18 -10.00
N GLY A 162 -2.37 14.94 -10.78
CA GLY A 162 -2.90 15.74 -11.89
C GLY A 162 -3.51 14.88 -13.00
N PHE A 163 -2.95 13.68 -13.22
CA PHE A 163 -3.51 12.63 -14.05
C PHE A 163 -2.87 11.27 -13.70
N ILE A 164 -3.51 10.18 -14.15
CA ILE A 164 -3.02 8.81 -14.00
C ILE A 164 -2.58 8.29 -15.36
N PHE A 165 -1.38 7.74 -15.42
CA PHE A 165 -0.83 7.03 -16.56
C PHE A 165 -0.74 5.54 -16.27
N ARG A 166 -1.37 4.70 -17.11
CA ARG A 166 -1.43 3.25 -16.94
C ARG A 166 -0.74 2.53 -18.11
N PRO A 167 0.59 2.34 -18.05
CA PRO A 167 1.33 1.70 -19.13
C PRO A 167 0.93 0.24 -19.33
N VAL A 168 0.84 -0.19 -20.58
CA VAL A 168 0.54 -1.58 -21.00
C VAL A 168 1.78 -2.32 -21.52
N HIS A 169 2.89 -1.62 -21.71
CA HIS A 169 4.16 -2.17 -22.20
C HIS A 169 5.35 -1.53 -21.48
N GLU A 170 6.47 -2.25 -21.38
CA GLU A 170 7.68 -1.79 -20.69
C GLU A 170 8.26 -0.50 -21.32
N SER A 171 8.19 -0.36 -22.65
CA SER A 171 8.65 0.85 -23.35
C SER A 171 7.86 2.11 -22.98
N GLN A 172 6.57 1.97 -22.61
CA GLN A 172 5.76 3.09 -22.15
C GLN A 172 6.19 3.56 -20.75
N VAL A 173 6.62 2.63 -19.90
CA VAL A 173 7.23 2.97 -18.60
C VAL A 173 8.54 3.72 -18.85
N GLN A 174 9.39 3.20 -19.74
CA GLN A 174 10.67 3.84 -20.08
C GLN A 174 10.45 5.28 -20.58
N ALA A 175 9.55 5.44 -21.56
CA ALA A 175 9.17 6.74 -22.08
C ALA A 175 8.64 7.68 -20.99
N SER A 176 7.82 7.18 -20.05
CA SER A 176 7.31 8.01 -18.96
C SER A 176 8.41 8.56 -18.06
N ILE A 177 9.47 7.78 -17.80
CA ILE A 177 10.60 8.23 -16.98
C ILE A 177 11.44 9.28 -17.69
N ILE A 178 11.76 9.06 -18.97
CA ILE A 178 12.46 10.04 -19.81
C ILE A 178 11.67 11.36 -19.86
N CYS A 179 10.37 11.27 -20.11
CA CYS A 179 9.49 12.44 -20.23
C CYS A 179 9.28 13.15 -18.89
N SER A 180 9.11 12.42 -17.79
CA SER A 180 9.02 13.02 -16.46
C SER A 180 10.30 13.76 -16.08
N LYS A 181 11.48 13.22 -16.42
CA LYS A 181 12.76 13.92 -16.19
C LYS A 181 12.87 15.18 -17.05
N LYS A 182 12.60 15.07 -18.36
CA LYS A 182 12.64 16.21 -19.30
C LYS A 182 11.69 17.34 -18.92
N LEU A 183 10.47 16.99 -18.49
CA LEU A 183 9.42 17.95 -18.14
C LEU A 183 9.42 18.34 -16.64
N LYS A 184 10.39 17.83 -15.86
CA LYS A 184 10.49 18.04 -14.40
C LYS A 184 9.19 17.70 -13.65
N ILE A 185 8.56 16.59 -14.03
CA ILE A 185 7.31 16.11 -13.43
C ILE A 185 7.64 15.13 -12.31
N HIS A 186 7.21 15.44 -11.09
CA HIS A 186 7.18 14.47 -10.01
C HIS A 186 6.10 13.41 -10.23
N PHE A 187 6.38 12.17 -9.83
CA PHE A 187 5.47 11.06 -10.02
C PHE A 187 5.51 10.10 -8.84
N ARG A 188 4.42 9.33 -8.68
CA ARG A 188 4.35 8.16 -7.80
C ARG A 188 4.07 6.93 -8.64
N VAL A 189 4.55 5.78 -8.16
CA VAL A 189 4.40 4.50 -8.85
C VAL A 189 3.58 3.58 -7.98
N ARG A 190 2.55 2.96 -8.57
CA ARG A 190 1.66 2.06 -7.87
C ARG A 190 1.59 0.70 -8.54
N SER A 191 1.93 -0.32 -7.75
CA SER A 191 1.63 -1.73 -8.05
C SER A 191 0.27 -2.11 -7.47
N GLY A 192 0.22 -2.59 -6.22
CA GLY A 192 -1.01 -3.05 -5.57
C GLY A 192 -1.64 -2.03 -4.61
N GLY A 193 -1.02 -0.87 -4.40
CA GLY A 193 -1.55 0.22 -3.55
C GLY A 193 -1.68 -0.09 -2.06
N HIS A 194 -0.89 -1.04 -1.55
CA HIS A 194 -0.81 -1.46 -0.14
C HIS A 194 0.13 -0.60 0.73
N ASP A 195 0.60 0.55 0.24
CA ASP A 195 1.45 1.42 1.04
C ASP A 195 0.67 1.97 2.25
N PHE A 196 1.16 1.73 3.47
CA PHE A 196 0.45 2.06 4.72
C PHE A 196 0.23 3.57 4.89
N GLU A 197 1.05 4.39 4.23
CA GLU A 197 1.00 5.85 4.25
C GLU A 197 0.63 6.43 2.86
N ALA A 198 0.09 5.58 1.98
CA ALA A 198 -0.34 5.91 0.63
C ALA A 198 0.70 6.59 -0.26
N MET A 199 2.00 6.42 0.01
CA MET A 199 3.07 7.06 -0.76
C MET A 199 3.13 6.59 -2.22
N SER A 200 2.40 5.54 -2.59
CA SER A 200 2.25 5.11 -3.99
C SER A 200 1.22 5.90 -4.79
N PHE A 201 0.33 6.69 -4.16
CA PHE A 201 -0.71 7.47 -4.86
C PHE A 201 -0.99 8.87 -4.26
N VAL A 202 -0.28 9.25 -3.20
CA VAL A 202 -0.31 10.58 -2.58
C VAL A 202 1.11 11.14 -2.54
N SER A 203 1.27 12.43 -2.84
CA SER A 203 2.53 13.17 -2.61
C SER A 203 2.29 14.41 -1.74
N ARG A 204 3.02 14.50 -0.62
CA ARG A 204 3.03 15.65 0.29
C ARG A 204 4.23 16.57 0.05
N ILE A 205 5.26 16.07 -0.64
CA ILE A 205 6.51 16.80 -0.89
C ILE A 205 6.48 17.64 -2.16
N GLU A 206 5.59 17.35 -3.12
CA GLU A 206 5.59 18.03 -4.41
C GLU A 206 4.23 17.95 -5.11
N ARG A 207 3.81 19.08 -5.68
CA ARG A 207 2.58 19.23 -6.47
C ARG A 207 2.87 20.18 -7.65
N PRO A 208 2.34 19.94 -8.86
CA PRO A 208 1.56 18.76 -9.25
C PRO A 208 2.43 17.49 -9.34
N PHE A 209 1.79 16.32 -9.24
CA PHE A 209 2.44 15.03 -9.48
C PHE A 209 1.55 14.12 -10.33
N ILE A 210 2.13 13.11 -10.97
CA ILE A 210 1.38 12.10 -11.75
C ILE A 210 1.44 10.73 -11.09
N LEU A 211 0.45 9.90 -11.34
CA LEU A 211 0.44 8.51 -10.89
C LEU A 211 0.74 7.57 -12.06
N ILE A 212 1.81 6.78 -11.96
CA ILE A 212 2.13 5.69 -12.89
C ILE A 212 1.61 4.39 -12.28
N ASP A 213 0.56 3.81 -12.88
CA ASP A 213 -0.16 2.65 -12.35
C ASP A 213 0.15 1.38 -13.16
N PHE A 214 0.71 0.37 -12.49
CA PHE A 214 1.19 -0.86 -13.11
C PHE A 214 0.13 -1.95 -13.24
N ALA A 215 -1.15 -1.66 -13.00
CA ALA A 215 -2.20 -2.67 -13.04
C ALA A 215 -2.46 -3.29 -14.43
N LYS A 216 -1.64 -3.03 -15.46
CA LYS A 216 -1.63 -3.78 -16.74
C LYS A 216 -0.36 -4.60 -16.98
N LEU A 217 0.70 -4.41 -16.19
CA LEU A 217 1.95 -5.15 -16.28
C LEU A 217 1.95 -6.30 -15.25
N ARG A 218 1.20 -7.37 -15.54
CA ARG A 218 0.86 -8.43 -14.57
C ARG A 218 1.22 -9.84 -15.04
N ARG A 219 2.07 -9.98 -16.06
CA ARG A 219 2.47 -11.29 -16.59
C ARG A 219 3.25 -12.09 -15.54
N VAL A 220 2.96 -13.39 -15.47
CA VAL A 220 3.65 -14.36 -14.60
C VAL A 220 4.03 -15.57 -15.44
N ASP A 221 5.33 -15.78 -15.65
CA ASP A 221 5.88 -16.88 -16.45
C ASP A 221 6.62 -17.85 -15.52
N VAL A 222 5.98 -18.97 -15.20
CA VAL A 222 6.49 -19.98 -14.26
C VAL A 222 7.27 -21.05 -15.02
N ASP A 223 8.52 -21.28 -14.63
CA ASP A 223 9.41 -22.31 -15.17
C ASP A 223 9.81 -23.28 -14.06
N ILE A 224 9.08 -24.40 -13.98
CA ILE A 224 9.34 -25.47 -13.01
C ILE A 224 10.67 -26.18 -13.28
N LYS A 225 11.08 -26.31 -14.55
CA LYS A 225 12.33 -27.01 -14.89
C LYS A 225 13.55 -26.28 -14.32
N ASN A 226 13.53 -24.95 -14.39
CA ASN A 226 14.59 -24.10 -13.84
C ASN A 226 14.29 -23.60 -12.42
N ASN A 227 13.24 -24.10 -11.76
CA ASN A 227 12.82 -23.71 -10.42
C ASN A 227 12.75 -22.17 -10.23
N SER A 228 12.22 -21.47 -11.23
CA SER A 228 12.17 -20.00 -11.23
C SER A 228 10.93 -19.44 -11.93
N THR A 229 10.61 -18.19 -11.64
CA THR A 229 9.47 -17.48 -12.23
C THR A 229 9.86 -16.05 -12.56
N TRP A 230 9.48 -15.57 -13.75
CA TRP A 230 9.42 -14.12 -14.02
C TRP A 230 8.04 -13.59 -13.67
N VAL A 231 7.98 -12.49 -12.93
CA VAL A 231 6.73 -11.88 -12.48
C VAL A 231 6.80 -10.36 -12.60
N GLN A 232 5.89 -9.77 -13.38
CA GLN A 232 5.83 -8.32 -13.57
C GLN A 232 5.33 -7.60 -12.31
N ALA A 233 5.82 -6.39 -12.10
CA ALA A 233 5.65 -5.61 -10.88
C ALA A 233 4.20 -5.22 -10.56
N GLY A 234 3.31 -5.25 -11.55
CA GLY A 234 1.88 -5.03 -11.36
C GLY A 234 1.12 -6.26 -10.84
N ALA A 235 1.69 -7.47 -10.91
CA ALA A 235 1.03 -8.68 -10.43
C ALA A 235 0.91 -8.67 -8.89
N THR A 236 -0.09 -9.36 -8.36
CA THR A 236 -0.27 -9.56 -6.92
C THR A 236 0.29 -10.89 -6.45
N LEU A 237 0.49 -11.02 -5.14
CA LEU A 237 0.93 -12.28 -4.54
C LEU A 237 -0.06 -13.42 -4.83
N GLY A 238 -1.37 -13.15 -4.82
CA GLY A 238 -2.39 -14.15 -5.15
C GLY A 238 -2.27 -14.68 -6.59
N GLU A 239 -2.04 -13.80 -7.56
CA GLU A 239 -1.80 -14.22 -8.95
C GLU A 239 -0.53 -15.07 -9.06
N LEU A 240 0.54 -14.66 -8.37
CA LEU A 240 1.79 -15.43 -8.35
C LEU A 240 1.56 -16.84 -7.79
N TYR A 241 0.93 -16.94 -6.61
CA TYR A 241 0.65 -18.23 -5.97
C TYR A 241 -0.20 -19.13 -6.85
N TYR A 242 -1.25 -18.55 -7.45
CA TYR A 242 -2.15 -19.27 -8.33
C TYR A 242 -1.42 -19.85 -9.55
N ARG A 243 -0.56 -19.05 -10.19
CA ARG A 243 0.20 -19.48 -11.38
C ARG A 243 1.26 -20.52 -11.06
N ILE A 244 1.87 -20.48 -9.88
CA ILE A 244 2.77 -21.55 -9.42
C ILE A 244 1.98 -22.84 -9.19
N ALA A 245 0.85 -22.76 -8.49
CA ALA A 245 0.01 -23.92 -8.17
C ALA A 245 -0.58 -24.60 -9.43
N GLU A 246 -0.91 -23.83 -10.47
CA GLU A 246 -1.32 -24.37 -11.79
C GLU A 246 -0.25 -25.26 -12.42
N LYS A 247 1.05 -25.00 -12.14
CA LYS A 247 2.17 -25.73 -12.74
C LYS A 247 2.70 -26.85 -11.85
N SER A 248 2.59 -26.72 -10.53
CA SER A 248 3.10 -27.71 -9.59
C SER A 248 2.49 -27.56 -8.20
N LYS A 249 2.10 -28.69 -7.60
CA LYS A 249 1.63 -28.77 -6.21
C LYS A 249 2.74 -28.75 -5.15
N VAL A 250 4.00 -28.94 -5.57
CA VAL A 250 5.16 -29.06 -4.66
C VAL A 250 6.13 -27.88 -4.79
N HIS A 251 5.70 -26.79 -5.43
CA HIS A 251 6.46 -25.54 -5.54
C HIS A 251 5.68 -24.39 -4.91
N GLY A 252 6.40 -23.51 -4.23
CA GLY A 252 5.85 -22.30 -3.62
C GLY A 252 6.83 -21.13 -3.68
N TYR A 253 6.48 -20.03 -3.03
CA TYR A 253 7.34 -18.86 -2.90
C TYR A 253 7.15 -18.20 -1.53
N PRO A 254 8.22 -17.86 -0.78
CA PRO A 254 8.10 -17.37 0.58
C PRO A 254 7.73 -15.88 0.63
N ALA A 255 6.46 -15.58 0.41
CA ALA A 255 5.91 -14.23 0.42
C ALA A 255 4.69 -14.08 1.34
N GLY A 256 4.02 -12.93 1.28
CA GLY A 256 3.04 -12.46 2.25
C GLY A 256 1.70 -13.19 2.20
N LEU A 257 0.94 -13.05 3.29
CA LEU A 257 -0.37 -13.70 3.44
C LEU A 257 -1.49 -12.98 2.66
N CYS A 258 -1.42 -11.65 2.56
CA CYS A 258 -2.41 -10.84 1.86
C CYS A 258 -2.27 -11.00 0.34
N THR A 259 -3.28 -11.58 -0.31
CA THR A 259 -3.24 -11.96 -1.74
C THR A 259 -3.30 -10.77 -2.70
N SER A 260 -3.87 -9.63 -2.30
CA SER A 260 -3.98 -8.42 -3.14
C SER A 260 -2.73 -7.53 -3.11
N VAL A 261 -1.71 -7.88 -2.31
CA VAL A 261 -0.46 -7.12 -2.25
C VAL A 261 0.27 -7.22 -3.58
N GLY A 262 0.60 -6.07 -4.16
CA GLY A 262 1.35 -5.99 -5.42
C GLY A 262 2.83 -6.26 -5.23
N ILE A 263 3.39 -7.15 -6.04
CA ILE A 263 4.76 -7.65 -5.88
C ILE A 263 5.82 -6.56 -6.08
N GLY A 264 5.56 -5.57 -6.94
CA GLY A 264 6.51 -4.50 -7.26
C GLY A 264 6.97 -3.70 -6.05
N GLY A 265 6.05 -3.34 -5.16
CA GLY A 265 6.40 -2.68 -3.89
C GLY A 265 6.86 -3.66 -2.82
N TYR A 266 6.15 -4.79 -2.70
CA TYR A 266 6.34 -5.78 -1.63
C TYR A 266 7.77 -6.34 -1.55
N MET A 267 8.32 -6.74 -2.71
CA MET A 267 9.66 -7.31 -2.81
C MET A 267 10.73 -6.32 -2.36
N THR A 268 10.51 -5.03 -2.65
CA THR A 268 11.53 -4.02 -2.41
C THR A 268 11.73 -3.66 -0.94
N GLY A 269 10.78 -4.01 -0.08
CA GLY A 269 10.93 -3.91 1.37
C GLY A 269 11.32 -5.23 2.05
N GLY A 270 11.71 -6.25 1.29
CA GLY A 270 12.10 -7.57 1.79
C GLY A 270 10.97 -8.60 1.66
N GLY A 271 9.81 -8.35 2.26
CA GLY A 271 8.63 -9.20 2.09
C GLY A 271 8.66 -10.46 2.96
N TYR A 272 8.03 -10.40 4.13
CA TYR A 272 7.91 -11.55 5.04
C TYR A 272 6.62 -12.35 4.84
N GLY A 273 6.62 -13.61 5.30
CA GLY A 273 5.48 -14.52 5.19
C GLY A 273 5.56 -15.73 6.11
N SER A 274 4.60 -16.64 5.98
CA SER A 274 4.53 -17.89 6.79
C SER A 274 5.72 -18.82 6.56
N LEU A 275 6.33 -18.77 5.38
CA LEU A 275 7.48 -19.60 5.01
C LEU A 275 8.83 -19.00 5.43
N MET A 276 8.88 -17.81 6.04
CA MET A 276 10.13 -17.09 6.27
C MET A 276 11.11 -17.81 7.20
N ARG A 277 10.59 -18.60 8.16
CA ARG A 277 11.43 -19.37 9.08
C ARG A 277 12.16 -20.52 8.39
N LYS A 278 11.68 -20.96 7.22
CA LYS A 278 12.28 -22.04 6.43
C LYS A 278 13.11 -21.52 5.26
N TYR A 279 12.65 -20.47 4.59
CA TYR A 279 13.26 -19.99 3.34
C TYR A 279 13.71 -18.53 3.35
N GLY A 280 13.57 -17.81 4.46
CA GLY A 280 13.86 -16.38 4.51
C GLY A 280 12.76 -15.53 3.86
N LEU A 281 13.07 -14.26 3.60
CA LEU A 281 12.15 -13.30 2.99
C LEU A 281 11.99 -13.55 1.49
N ALA A 282 10.98 -12.94 0.90
CA ALA A 282 10.82 -12.94 -0.56
C ALA A 282 12.06 -12.33 -1.24
N GLY A 283 12.59 -11.22 -0.72
CA GLY A 283 13.82 -10.56 -1.19
C GLY A 283 15.08 -11.43 -1.09
N ASP A 284 15.11 -12.41 -0.18
CA ASP A 284 16.21 -13.38 -0.08
C ASP A 284 16.16 -14.41 -1.23
N ASN A 285 15.02 -14.53 -1.92
CA ASN A 285 14.76 -15.52 -2.97
C ASN A 285 14.65 -14.90 -4.37
N VAL A 286 15.34 -13.79 -4.61
CA VAL A 286 15.42 -13.11 -5.92
C VAL A 286 16.68 -13.53 -6.66
N LEU A 287 16.53 -13.86 -7.95
CA LEU A 287 17.61 -14.22 -8.86
C LEU A 287 18.05 -13.04 -9.75
N ASP A 288 17.08 -12.25 -10.23
CA ASP A 288 17.27 -11.14 -11.17
C ASP A 288 16.12 -10.12 -11.07
N VAL A 289 16.31 -8.92 -11.62
CA VAL A 289 15.34 -7.83 -11.65
C VAL A 289 15.43 -7.13 -12.99
N LYS A 290 14.30 -6.87 -13.66
CA LYS A 290 14.22 -5.88 -14.74
C LYS A 290 13.77 -4.55 -14.16
N MET A 291 14.51 -3.48 -14.42
CA MET A 291 14.17 -2.14 -13.93
C MET A 291 14.53 -1.02 -14.90
N ILE A 292 13.99 0.18 -14.67
CA ILE A 292 14.37 1.41 -15.36
C ILE A 292 15.06 2.35 -14.37
N ASP A 293 16.23 2.87 -14.75
CA ASP A 293 16.99 3.86 -13.97
C ASP A 293 16.54 5.31 -14.22
N ALA A 294 17.22 6.28 -13.60
CA ALA A 294 16.87 7.70 -13.67
C ALA A 294 17.08 8.30 -15.08
N ASN A 295 17.81 7.62 -15.96
CA ASN A 295 18.06 8.04 -17.33
C ASN A 295 17.16 7.31 -18.33
N GLY A 296 16.23 6.48 -17.85
CA GLY A 296 15.34 5.71 -18.71
C GLY A 296 16.02 4.50 -19.34
N LYS A 297 17.12 3.98 -18.78
CA LYS A 297 17.76 2.77 -19.29
C LYS A 297 17.13 1.53 -18.65
N LEU A 298 16.78 0.54 -19.48
CA LEU A 298 16.39 -0.79 -19.03
C LEU A 298 17.62 -1.56 -18.53
N LEU A 299 17.56 -2.02 -17.28
CA LEU A 299 18.62 -2.77 -16.63
C LEU A 299 18.13 -4.14 -16.17
N ASN A 300 19.04 -5.10 -16.19
CA ASN A 300 18.97 -6.39 -15.49
C ASN A 300 20.07 -6.47 -14.43
N ARG A 301 20.14 -7.56 -13.64
CA ARG A 301 21.18 -7.74 -12.61
C ARG A 301 22.59 -7.51 -13.15
N ALA A 302 22.90 -8.12 -14.28
CA ALA A 302 24.24 -8.03 -14.90
C ALA A 302 24.61 -6.58 -15.27
N THR A 303 23.65 -5.79 -15.77
CA THR A 303 23.89 -4.41 -16.24
C THR A 303 23.71 -3.35 -15.16
N MET A 304 22.98 -3.64 -14.07
CA MET A 304 22.84 -2.73 -12.93
C MET A 304 23.97 -2.87 -11.91
N GLY A 305 24.64 -4.04 -11.87
CA GLY A 305 25.66 -4.37 -10.89
C GLY A 305 25.08 -4.81 -9.53
N GLU A 306 25.91 -5.49 -8.74
CA GLU A 306 25.48 -6.14 -7.51
C GLU A 306 25.03 -5.17 -6.41
N ASP A 307 25.56 -3.95 -6.39
CA ASP A 307 25.16 -2.92 -5.41
C ASP A 307 23.70 -2.50 -5.59
N LEU A 308 23.30 -2.13 -6.81
CA LEU A 308 21.91 -1.76 -7.08
C LEU A 308 20.98 -2.97 -6.93
N PHE A 309 21.41 -4.15 -7.40
CA PHE A 309 20.66 -5.39 -7.17
C PHE A 309 20.47 -5.70 -5.67
N TRP A 310 21.47 -5.45 -4.83
CA TRP A 310 21.36 -5.55 -3.38
C TRP A 310 20.34 -4.53 -2.83
N ALA A 311 20.45 -3.25 -3.21
CA ALA A 311 19.58 -2.18 -2.71
C ALA A 311 18.08 -2.44 -2.98
N LEU A 312 17.77 -3.01 -4.15
CA LEU A 312 16.38 -3.30 -4.55
C LEU A 312 15.74 -4.41 -3.72
N ARG A 313 16.50 -5.32 -3.10
CA ARG A 313 15.98 -6.52 -2.40
C ARG A 313 15.57 -6.25 -0.95
N GLY A 314 15.40 -4.99 -0.54
CA GLY A 314 14.99 -4.65 0.82
C GLY A 314 15.07 -3.17 1.18
N GLY A 315 15.68 -2.32 0.35
CA GLY A 315 15.93 -0.90 0.65
C GLY A 315 14.78 0.06 0.33
N GLY A 316 13.64 -0.42 -0.17
CA GLY A 316 12.53 0.39 -0.65
C GLY A 316 12.77 0.92 -2.06
N GLY A 317 12.16 0.28 -3.06
CA GLY A 317 12.50 0.45 -4.48
C GLY A 317 12.19 1.82 -5.05
N ALA A 318 11.24 2.54 -4.44
CA ALA A 318 10.87 3.90 -4.78
C ALA A 318 12.01 4.94 -4.59
N SER A 319 13.19 4.52 -4.13
CA SER A 319 14.40 5.37 -4.02
C SER A 319 15.41 5.15 -5.15
N PHE A 320 15.37 4.03 -5.88
CA PHE A 320 16.48 3.60 -6.73
C PHE A 320 16.12 3.39 -8.21
N GLY A 321 14.83 3.39 -8.53
CA GLY A 321 14.34 3.25 -9.90
C GLY A 321 13.00 2.55 -9.96
N ILE A 322 12.63 2.10 -11.16
CA ILE A 322 11.33 1.51 -11.44
C ILE A 322 11.48 0.04 -11.75
N VAL A 323 11.12 -0.82 -10.81
CA VAL A 323 11.13 -2.27 -11.06
C VAL A 323 9.97 -2.65 -11.96
N LEU A 324 10.28 -3.28 -13.10
CA LEU A 324 9.31 -3.80 -14.07
C LEU A 324 8.95 -5.25 -13.81
N ALA A 325 9.93 -6.08 -13.44
CA ALA A 325 9.71 -7.50 -13.18
C ALA A 325 10.80 -8.09 -12.26
N TRP A 326 10.43 -9.13 -11.53
CA TRP A 326 11.33 -9.92 -10.69
C TRP A 326 11.51 -11.31 -11.30
N LYS A 327 12.75 -11.81 -11.32
CA LYS A 327 13.02 -13.24 -11.46
C LYS A 327 13.22 -13.82 -10.08
N ILE A 328 12.34 -14.73 -9.69
CA ILE A 328 12.32 -15.31 -8.34
C ILE A 328 12.69 -16.78 -8.38
N LYS A 329 13.31 -17.26 -7.30
CA LYS A 329 13.59 -18.68 -7.06
C LYS A 329 12.38 -19.31 -6.37
N LEU A 330 11.84 -20.37 -6.96
CA LEU A 330 10.79 -21.15 -6.32
C LEU A 330 11.39 -22.03 -5.22
N VAL A 331 10.57 -22.37 -4.23
CA VAL A 331 10.98 -23.20 -3.09
C VAL A 331 10.12 -24.46 -3.02
N PRO A 332 10.68 -25.59 -2.57
CA PRO A 332 9.89 -26.80 -2.41
C PRO A 332 8.87 -26.64 -1.28
N VAL A 333 7.66 -27.15 -1.49
CA VAL A 333 6.62 -27.28 -0.45
C VAL A 333 6.06 -28.70 -0.50
N PRO A 334 5.63 -29.27 0.65
CA PRO A 334 4.97 -30.57 0.63
C PRO A 334 3.61 -30.45 -0.07
N GLU A 335 3.15 -31.51 -0.72
CA GLU A 335 1.83 -31.54 -1.36
C GLU A 335 0.69 -31.35 -0.33
N THR A 336 0.91 -31.76 0.92
CA THR A 336 -0.03 -31.58 2.03
C THR A 336 0.61 -30.73 3.13
N LEU A 337 -0.12 -29.69 3.57
CA LEU A 337 0.24 -28.84 4.70
C LEU A 337 -0.83 -28.97 5.80
N THR A 338 -0.40 -28.89 7.05
CA THR A 338 -1.33 -28.84 8.19
C THR A 338 -1.50 -27.40 8.64
N MET A 339 -2.75 -26.95 8.75
CA MET A 339 -3.11 -25.67 9.33
C MET A 339 -3.97 -25.88 10.57
N PHE A 340 -3.76 -25.07 11.59
CA PHE A 340 -4.59 -25.07 12.79
C PHE A 340 -4.76 -23.65 13.32
N THR A 341 -5.89 -23.42 13.97
CA THR A 341 -6.18 -22.18 14.71
C THR A 341 -6.71 -22.59 16.08
N VAL A 342 -6.08 -22.06 17.14
CA VAL A 342 -6.52 -22.28 18.52
C VAL A 342 -6.84 -20.93 19.13
N THR A 343 -8.08 -20.73 19.52
CA THR A 343 -8.55 -19.50 20.15
C THR A 343 -8.58 -19.64 21.66
N LYS A 344 -8.05 -18.64 22.36
CA LYS A 344 -8.05 -18.56 23.83
C LYS A 344 -8.46 -17.16 24.28
N THR A 345 -9.33 -17.09 25.28
CA THR A 345 -9.67 -15.86 25.99
C THR A 345 -8.78 -15.71 27.23
N PRO A 346 -8.64 -14.49 27.79
CA PRO A 346 -7.94 -14.30 29.07
C PRO A 346 -8.48 -15.16 30.20
N LYS A 347 -9.79 -15.48 30.20
CA LYS A 347 -10.42 -16.39 31.18
C LYS A 347 -9.95 -17.85 31.03
N GLN A 348 -9.55 -18.26 29.82
CA GLN A 348 -9.11 -19.62 29.51
C GLN A 348 -7.59 -19.82 29.58
N ASP A 349 -6.83 -18.75 29.81
CA ASP A 349 -5.39 -18.74 30.04
C ASP A 349 -5.06 -17.77 31.19
N PRO A 350 -5.59 -18.03 32.40
CA PRO A 350 -5.36 -17.17 33.56
C PRO A 350 -3.85 -17.10 33.82
N GLY A 351 -3.28 -15.89 33.81
CA GLY A 351 -1.83 -15.67 33.95
C GLY A 351 -1.03 -15.64 32.63
N LEU A 352 -1.68 -15.78 31.48
CA LEU A 352 -1.08 -15.66 30.14
C LEU A 352 0.07 -16.65 29.90
N GLU A 353 -0.03 -17.86 30.44
CA GLU A 353 1.02 -18.88 30.36
C GLU A 353 1.29 -19.31 28.93
N ILE A 354 0.24 -19.43 28.10
CA ILE A 354 0.37 -19.84 26.69
C ILE A 354 1.17 -18.79 25.92
N ILE A 355 0.82 -17.51 26.08
CA ILE A 355 1.48 -16.41 25.38
C ILE A 355 2.93 -16.24 25.87
N SER A 356 3.14 -16.31 27.18
CA SER A 356 4.49 -16.26 27.78
C SER A 356 5.37 -17.41 27.28
N LYS A 357 4.82 -18.63 27.20
CA LYS A 357 5.51 -19.78 26.62
C LYS A 357 5.82 -19.56 25.15
N TRP A 358 4.85 -19.07 24.37
CA TRP A 358 5.03 -18.77 22.95
C TRP A 358 6.19 -17.80 22.72
N GLN A 359 6.28 -16.71 23.48
CA GLN A 359 7.37 -15.72 23.34
C GLN A 359 8.77 -16.34 23.50
N ARG A 360 8.90 -17.37 24.35
CA ARG A 360 10.19 -18.03 24.65
C ARG A 360 10.58 -19.09 23.61
N ILE A 361 9.60 -19.75 22.99
CA ILE A 361 9.85 -20.93 22.15
C ILE A 361 9.60 -20.71 20.66
N ALA A 362 8.73 -19.78 20.27
CA ALA A 362 8.22 -19.70 18.89
C ALA A 362 9.31 -19.41 17.85
N SER A 363 10.38 -18.70 18.21
CA SER A 363 11.54 -18.52 17.33
C SER A 363 12.45 -19.75 17.23
N LYS A 364 12.36 -20.67 18.20
CA LYS A 364 13.27 -21.82 18.39
C LYS A 364 12.67 -23.17 17.97
N VAL A 365 11.38 -23.23 17.65
CA VAL A 365 10.75 -24.46 17.15
C VAL A 365 11.30 -24.86 15.77
N MET A 366 11.04 -26.09 15.32
CA MET A 366 11.41 -26.57 13.97
C MET A 366 10.96 -25.59 12.88
N GLU A 367 11.73 -25.47 11.80
CA GLU A 367 11.54 -24.43 10.77
C GLU A 367 10.27 -24.64 9.94
N GLU A 368 9.77 -25.87 9.87
CA GLU A 368 8.50 -26.25 9.26
C GLU A 368 7.28 -25.70 10.02
N LEU A 369 7.44 -25.34 11.29
CA LEU A 369 6.35 -24.87 12.14
C LEU A 369 6.36 -23.34 12.24
N HIS A 370 5.30 -22.70 11.77
CA HIS A 370 5.10 -21.26 11.87
C HIS A 370 3.82 -20.96 12.68
N ILE A 371 3.99 -20.39 13.87
CA ILE A 371 2.87 -20.08 14.78
C ILE A 371 2.83 -18.58 15.03
N ARG A 372 1.90 -17.88 14.39
CA ARG A 372 1.64 -16.45 14.68
C ARG A 372 0.60 -16.31 15.80
N VAL A 373 0.63 -15.20 16.51
CA VAL A 373 -0.39 -14.84 17.51
C VAL A 373 -1.13 -13.59 17.02
N GLU A 374 -2.45 -13.61 17.13
CA GLU A 374 -3.32 -12.48 16.78
C GLU A 374 -4.14 -12.11 18.01
N PHE A 375 -4.14 -10.82 18.34
CA PHE A 375 -4.96 -10.25 19.39
C PHE A 375 -6.03 -9.38 18.75
N THR A 376 -7.29 -9.69 19.06
CA THR A 376 -8.48 -8.95 18.64
C THR A 376 -9.37 -8.72 19.85
N ALA A 377 -9.99 -7.54 19.95
CA ALA A 377 -11.05 -7.31 20.93
C ALA A 377 -12.37 -7.92 20.43
N VAL A 378 -13.08 -8.64 21.30
CA VAL A 378 -14.39 -9.26 20.99
C VAL A 378 -15.42 -8.81 22.02
N GLY A 379 -16.64 -8.44 21.57
CA GLY A 379 -17.78 -8.05 22.41
C GLY A 379 -18.07 -6.54 22.49
N ASN A 380 -19.30 -6.17 22.89
CA ASN A 380 -19.73 -4.78 23.12
C ASN A 380 -19.11 -4.21 24.41
N LYS A 381 -18.93 -2.87 24.48
CA LYS A 381 -18.23 -2.12 25.55
C LYS A 381 -18.72 -2.36 27.00
N GLY A 382 -19.79 -3.13 27.22
CA GLY A 382 -20.50 -3.24 28.50
C GLY A 382 -20.13 -4.41 29.44
N ASN A 383 -19.41 -5.44 29.02
CA ASN A 383 -19.09 -6.60 29.89
C ASN A 383 -17.60 -6.95 29.83
N ARG A 384 -16.77 -6.36 30.70
CA ARG A 384 -15.35 -6.73 30.82
C ARG A 384 -14.92 -6.84 32.28
N THR A 385 -14.31 -7.98 32.61
CA THR A 385 -13.69 -8.26 33.91
C THR A 385 -12.20 -8.53 33.69
N VAL A 386 -11.33 -8.01 34.56
CA VAL A 386 -9.87 -8.10 34.47
C VAL A 386 -9.32 -8.80 35.72
N MET A 387 -8.42 -9.77 35.53
CA MET A 387 -7.55 -10.32 36.58
C MET A 387 -6.24 -10.78 35.93
N MET A 388 -5.07 -10.30 36.38
CA MET A 388 -3.81 -10.39 35.61
C MET A 388 -2.51 -10.51 36.43
N SER A 389 -1.50 -11.13 35.79
CA SER A 389 -0.06 -11.10 36.08
C SER A 389 0.68 -10.72 34.78
N TYR A 390 1.85 -10.06 34.87
CA TYR A 390 2.67 -9.37 33.83
C TYR A 390 2.24 -7.93 33.40
N LYS A 391 2.87 -6.91 34.01
CA LYS A 391 2.55 -5.46 33.81
C LYS A 391 2.55 -4.96 32.35
N GLY A 392 3.41 -5.49 31.49
CA GLY A 392 3.53 -5.07 30.07
C GLY A 392 2.41 -5.59 29.16
N LEU A 393 2.03 -6.86 29.30
CA LEU A 393 0.92 -7.44 28.53
C LEU A 393 -0.44 -6.97 29.07
N GLN A 394 -0.51 -6.69 30.36
CA GLN A 394 -1.65 -6.05 30.99
C GLN A 394 -1.99 -4.71 30.35
N GLY A 395 -1.07 -3.75 30.38
CA GLY A 395 -1.37 -2.42 29.83
C GLY A 395 -1.56 -2.42 28.31
N LEU A 396 -1.04 -3.44 27.59
CA LEU A 396 -1.38 -3.69 26.19
C LEU A 396 -2.86 -4.07 26.06
N PHE A 397 -3.32 -5.11 26.75
CA PHE A 397 -4.71 -5.57 26.65
C PHE A 397 -5.73 -4.53 27.12
N GLU A 398 -5.43 -3.81 28.20
CA GLU A 398 -6.23 -2.68 28.68
C GLU A 398 -6.37 -1.58 27.62
N ARG A 399 -5.35 -1.34 26.79
CA ARG A 399 -5.42 -0.39 25.66
C ARG A 399 -6.19 -0.95 24.48
N LEU A 400 -6.01 -2.22 24.14
CA LEU A 400 -6.74 -2.84 23.03
C LEU A 400 -8.25 -2.72 23.24
N ILE A 401 -8.73 -2.99 24.45
CA ILE A 401 -10.16 -2.93 24.72
C ILE A 401 -10.76 -1.51 24.62
N GLN A 402 -9.95 -0.44 24.58
CA GLN A 402 -10.44 0.94 24.43
C GLN A 402 -10.90 1.26 23.00
N GLU A 403 -10.45 0.47 22.02
CA GLU A 403 -10.75 0.68 20.60
C GLU A 403 -11.75 -0.33 20.04
N ASP A 404 -12.39 0.04 18.93
CA ASP A 404 -13.50 -0.74 18.36
C ASP A 404 -12.99 -1.94 17.54
N ILE A 405 -11.95 -1.76 16.70
CA ILE A 405 -11.38 -2.82 15.84
C ILE A 405 -9.83 -2.85 15.90
N PRO A 406 -9.24 -2.97 17.10
CA PRO A 406 -7.79 -3.11 17.25
C PRO A 406 -7.32 -4.47 16.76
N PHE A 407 -6.12 -4.51 16.19
CA PHE A 407 -5.46 -5.73 15.75
C PHE A 407 -3.99 -5.68 16.10
N VAL A 408 -3.51 -6.69 16.83
CA VAL A 408 -2.08 -6.87 17.07
C VAL A 408 -1.67 -8.25 16.56
N ASN A 409 -0.64 -8.30 15.72
CA ASN A 409 -0.10 -9.55 15.21
C ASN A 409 1.35 -9.73 15.64
N TRP A 410 1.68 -10.90 16.19
CA TRP A 410 3.04 -11.32 16.47
C TRP A 410 3.46 -12.41 15.50
N THR A 411 4.53 -12.15 14.74
CA THR A 411 5.08 -13.09 13.76
C THR A 411 6.44 -13.61 14.25
N PRO A 412 6.64 -14.93 14.46
CA PRO A 412 7.87 -15.48 15.02
C PRO A 412 9.02 -15.48 14.00
N TYR A 413 10.22 -15.09 14.45
CA TYR A 413 11.45 -15.12 13.67
C TYR A 413 12.22 -16.43 13.94
N GLY A 414 13.55 -16.41 13.94
CA GLY A 414 14.40 -17.60 14.06
C GLY A 414 14.38 -18.47 12.81
N GLY A 415 14.87 -19.71 12.94
CA GLY A 415 15.12 -20.58 11.79
C GLY A 415 16.07 -19.92 10.78
N MET A 416 15.73 -19.99 9.49
CA MET A 416 16.47 -19.34 8.39
C MET A 416 16.69 -17.84 8.62
N MET A 417 15.73 -17.12 9.21
CA MET A 417 15.87 -15.68 9.49
C MET A 417 17.04 -15.36 10.42
N ALA A 418 17.46 -16.28 11.29
CA ALA A 418 18.61 -16.10 12.17
C ALA A 418 19.94 -16.54 11.55
N ARG A 419 19.91 -17.27 10.42
CA ARG A 419 21.11 -17.77 9.72
C ARG A 419 21.60 -16.81 8.63
N ILE A 420 20.70 -16.00 8.07
CA ILE A 420 21.04 -15.00 7.06
C ILE A 420 21.71 -13.79 7.75
N PRO A 421 22.90 -13.33 7.29
CA PRO A 421 23.56 -12.14 7.84
C PRO A 421 22.70 -10.88 7.74
N GLU A 422 22.87 -9.94 8.68
CA GLU A 422 22.13 -8.65 8.67
C GLU A 422 22.38 -7.82 7.41
N SER A 423 23.53 -7.98 6.76
CA SER A 423 23.94 -7.21 5.58
C SER A 423 23.73 -7.94 4.24
N GLU A 424 23.21 -9.18 4.26
CA GLU A 424 22.99 -10.00 3.04
C GLU A 424 22.10 -9.28 2.01
N ILE A 425 21.05 -8.65 2.51
CA ILE A 425 20.20 -7.68 1.80
C ILE A 425 19.96 -6.49 2.73
N PRO A 426 19.37 -5.36 2.27
CA PRO A 426 19.21 -4.18 3.12
C PRO A 426 18.36 -4.41 4.37
N PHE A 427 17.47 -5.41 4.36
CA PHE A 427 16.69 -5.80 5.54
C PHE A 427 17.59 -6.42 6.62
N PRO A 428 17.72 -5.79 7.80
CA PRO A 428 18.75 -6.16 8.78
C PRO A 428 18.23 -6.99 9.95
N HIS A 429 16.91 -7.19 10.08
CA HIS A 429 16.31 -7.76 11.30
C HIS A 429 16.45 -9.29 11.31
N ARG A 430 17.62 -9.81 11.67
CA ARG A 430 17.98 -11.23 11.55
C ARG A 430 18.16 -11.89 12.92
N ASN A 431 19.33 -12.47 13.18
CA ASN A 431 19.67 -13.13 14.43
C ASN A 431 19.39 -12.24 15.66
N GLY A 432 18.98 -12.86 16.78
CA GLY A 432 18.55 -12.14 17.98
C GLY A 432 17.10 -11.63 17.96
N THR A 433 16.44 -11.55 16.80
CA THR A 433 15.02 -11.17 16.72
C THR A 433 14.13 -12.35 17.13
N LEU A 434 13.33 -12.20 18.19
CA LEU A 434 12.39 -13.23 18.62
C LEU A 434 11.14 -13.27 17.74
N PHE A 435 10.49 -12.12 17.57
CA PHE A 435 9.30 -11.95 16.75
C PHE A 435 9.12 -10.48 16.41
N LYS A 436 8.38 -10.21 15.33
CA LYS A 436 7.91 -8.87 14.97
C LYS A 436 6.51 -8.65 15.51
N ILE A 437 6.21 -7.43 15.93
CA ILE A 437 4.87 -6.99 16.32
C ILE A 437 4.35 -5.99 15.28
N LEU A 438 3.14 -6.24 14.77
CA LEU A 438 2.34 -5.26 14.04
C LEU A 438 1.24 -4.75 14.96
N TYR A 439 1.15 -3.43 15.12
CA TYR A 439 -0.01 -2.76 15.70
C TYR A 439 -0.84 -2.17 14.56
N GLN A 440 -2.13 -2.46 14.54
CA GLN A 440 -3.07 -1.96 13.53
C GLN A 440 -4.39 -1.60 14.20
N ILE A 441 -5.01 -0.53 13.73
CA ILE A 441 -6.36 -0.14 14.09
C ILE A 441 -7.14 0.10 12.81
N ASN A 442 -8.31 -0.51 12.71
CA ASN A 442 -9.23 -0.31 11.60
C ASN A 442 -10.45 0.46 12.09
N TRP A 443 -11.05 1.24 11.20
CA TRP A 443 -12.29 1.96 11.48
C TRP A 443 -13.10 2.13 10.19
N PRO A 444 -14.42 2.30 10.28
CA PRO A 444 -15.26 2.56 9.11
C PRO A 444 -14.83 3.82 8.35
N ALA A 445 -14.94 3.81 7.02
CA ALA A 445 -14.56 4.95 6.18
C ALA A 445 -15.35 6.24 6.48
N ASN A 446 -16.53 6.12 7.10
CA ASN A 446 -17.39 7.23 7.51
C ASN A 446 -17.19 7.68 8.97
N ASP A 447 -16.15 7.19 9.68
CA ASP A 447 -15.83 7.68 11.03
C ASP A 447 -15.53 9.19 10.99
N LYS A 448 -16.20 9.95 11.85
CA LYS A 448 -16.12 11.42 11.91
C LYS A 448 -14.89 11.94 12.66
N ARG A 449 -14.18 11.09 13.42
CA ARG A 449 -13.04 11.47 14.26
C ARG A 449 -11.86 10.50 14.09
N PRO A 450 -11.33 10.32 12.85
CA PRO A 450 -10.25 9.37 12.59
C PRO A 450 -8.95 9.69 13.34
N SER A 451 -8.74 10.95 13.75
CA SER A 451 -7.57 11.36 14.54
C SER A 451 -7.48 10.67 15.90
N ARG A 452 -8.61 10.27 16.50
CA ARG A 452 -8.62 9.54 17.79
C ARG A 452 -7.84 8.23 17.70
N HIS A 453 -8.03 7.49 16.60
CA HIS A 453 -7.41 6.18 16.38
C HIS A 453 -5.91 6.32 16.14
N VAL A 454 -5.51 7.36 15.41
CA VAL A 454 -4.09 7.66 15.16
C VAL A 454 -3.39 8.04 16.47
N ASN A 455 -4.02 8.86 17.30
CA ASN A 455 -3.47 9.23 18.61
C ASN A 455 -3.39 8.02 19.55
N TRP A 456 -4.43 7.19 19.61
CA TRP A 456 -4.41 5.94 20.36
C TRP A 456 -3.26 5.02 19.90
N MET A 457 -3.02 4.92 18.58
CA MET A 457 -1.90 4.14 18.05
C MET A 457 -0.55 4.66 18.54
N ARG A 458 -0.37 5.99 18.59
CA ARG A 458 0.85 6.64 19.11
C ARG A 458 1.04 6.40 20.60
N GLU A 459 -0.04 6.45 21.38
CA GLU A 459 -0.01 6.13 22.81
C GLU A 459 0.35 4.67 23.05
N LEU A 460 -0.24 3.74 22.29
CA LEU A 460 0.11 2.33 22.35
C LEU A 460 1.57 2.09 21.95
N TYR A 461 2.02 2.71 20.86
CA TYR A 461 3.41 2.59 20.41
C TYR A 461 4.38 3.15 21.46
N SER A 462 4.05 4.26 22.11
CA SER A 462 4.85 4.85 23.20
C SER A 462 4.89 3.94 24.42
N TYR A 463 3.74 3.40 24.83
CA TYR A 463 3.62 2.44 25.93
C TYR A 463 4.49 1.19 25.73
N MET A 464 4.59 0.70 24.49
CA MET A 464 5.37 -0.50 24.16
C MET A 464 6.88 -0.26 24.06
N ALA A 465 7.35 1.00 24.08
CA ALA A 465 8.77 1.35 23.92
C ALA A 465 9.75 0.58 24.82
N PRO A 466 9.52 0.41 26.14
CA PRO A 466 10.47 -0.28 27.02
C PRO A 466 10.50 -1.81 26.82
N TYR A 467 9.58 -2.39 26.05
CA TYR A 467 9.44 -3.84 25.88
C TYR A 467 9.90 -4.35 24.50
N VAL A 468 10.37 -3.46 23.63
CA VAL A 468 10.78 -3.78 22.26
C VAL A 468 12.24 -3.38 22.03
N SER A 469 12.77 -3.67 20.84
CA SER A 469 14.13 -3.27 20.46
C SER A 469 14.39 -1.78 20.73
N SER A 470 15.60 -1.45 21.15
CA SER A 470 16.08 -0.08 21.35
C SER A 470 17.45 0.09 20.69
N ASN A 471 17.83 1.34 20.43
CA ASN A 471 19.14 1.72 19.88
C ASN A 471 19.57 1.01 18.57
N PRO A 472 18.82 1.17 17.46
CA PRO A 472 17.57 1.92 17.33
C PRO A 472 16.34 1.05 17.62
N ARG A 473 15.19 1.69 17.90
CA ARG A 473 13.90 1.01 17.86
C ARG A 473 13.59 0.59 16.43
N GLN A 474 13.80 -0.70 16.13
CA GLN A 474 13.72 -1.28 14.79
C GLN A 474 12.28 -1.18 14.23
N ALA A 475 12.19 -0.94 12.91
CA ALA A 475 10.95 -0.83 12.17
C ALA A 475 11.06 -1.58 10.83
N TYR A 476 9.94 -1.95 10.24
CA TYR A 476 9.89 -2.69 8.97
C TYR A 476 9.42 -1.78 7.84
N VAL A 477 10.23 -1.60 6.80
CA VAL A 477 9.98 -0.58 5.75
C VAL A 477 8.67 -0.79 4.96
N ASN A 478 8.19 -2.03 4.82
CA ASN A 478 6.88 -2.29 4.19
C ASN A 478 5.69 -1.93 5.09
N TYR A 479 5.92 -1.65 6.38
CA TYR A 479 4.98 -0.99 7.28
C TYR A 479 5.42 0.45 7.46
N ARG A 480 5.33 1.22 6.37
CA ARG A 480 5.68 2.64 6.34
C ARG A 480 4.97 3.37 7.48
N ASP A 481 5.75 4.17 8.19
CA ASP A 481 5.31 4.97 9.33
C ASP A 481 6.01 6.34 9.23
N LEU A 482 5.25 7.38 8.88
CA LEU A 482 5.76 8.74 8.77
C LEU A 482 6.04 9.39 10.13
N ASP A 483 5.54 8.84 11.24
CA ASP A 483 5.84 9.35 12.59
C ASP A 483 7.29 9.04 13.00
N LEU A 484 7.99 8.15 12.28
CA LEU A 484 9.43 7.91 12.49
C LEU A 484 10.33 9.05 12.01
N GLY A 485 9.79 9.95 11.18
CA GLY A 485 10.51 11.03 10.50
C GLY A 485 10.30 11.00 8.99
N GLN A 486 10.42 12.16 8.34
CA GLN A 486 10.16 12.30 6.91
C GLN A 486 11.03 13.41 6.30
N ASN A 487 11.38 13.24 5.03
CA ASN A 487 12.01 14.22 4.18
C ASN A 487 10.96 15.28 3.80
N MET A 488 10.91 16.41 4.51
CA MET A 488 10.03 17.52 4.16
C MET A 488 10.81 18.56 3.34
N ASN A 489 10.28 18.86 2.15
CA ASN A 489 10.93 19.74 1.19
C ASN A 489 10.42 21.17 1.33
N ASN A 490 10.95 21.92 2.31
CA ASN A 490 10.72 23.38 2.40
C ASN A 490 11.90 24.13 1.75
N ASN A 491 12.15 23.87 0.45
CA ASN A 491 13.23 24.47 -0.35
C ASN A 491 14.68 24.15 0.10
N ALA A 492 14.87 23.30 1.11
CA ALA A 492 16.18 22.77 1.50
C ALA A 492 16.42 21.41 0.83
N LYS A 493 17.63 21.19 0.32
CA LYS A 493 18.04 19.86 -0.16
C LYS A 493 17.93 18.85 1.00
N VAL A 494 17.31 17.70 0.74
CA VAL A 494 17.06 16.65 1.74
C VAL A 494 18.38 16.11 2.31
N ASN A 495 18.57 16.21 3.62
CA ASN A 495 19.79 15.83 4.32
C ASN A 495 19.84 14.33 4.66
N SER A 496 20.85 13.62 4.15
CA SER A 496 21.05 12.19 4.44
C SER A 496 21.40 11.87 5.89
N ILE A 497 21.91 12.85 6.64
CA ILE A 497 22.18 12.74 8.08
C ILE A 497 20.86 12.76 8.86
N GLU A 498 19.95 13.69 8.57
CA GLU A 498 18.62 13.75 9.20
C GLU A 498 17.79 12.51 8.87
N ALA A 499 17.82 12.08 7.61
CA ALA A 499 17.14 10.88 7.17
C ALA A 499 17.63 9.60 7.86
N LYS A 500 18.84 9.61 8.44
CA LYS A 500 19.36 8.48 9.25
C LYS A 500 18.51 8.21 10.49
N ILE A 501 17.76 9.19 11.01
CA ILE A 501 16.86 9.03 12.18
C ILE A 501 15.82 7.93 11.92
N TRP A 502 15.13 7.97 10.79
CA TRP A 502 14.19 6.93 10.39
C TRP A 502 14.90 5.79 9.63
N GLY A 503 15.95 6.11 8.87
CA GLY A 503 16.72 5.16 8.07
C GLY A 503 17.37 4.06 8.91
N ALA A 504 17.98 4.41 10.04
CA ALA A 504 18.57 3.43 10.96
C ALA A 504 17.52 2.51 11.61
N LYS A 505 16.28 2.98 11.80
CA LYS A 505 15.19 2.13 12.31
C LYS A 505 14.82 1.05 11.30
N TYR A 506 14.73 1.40 10.02
CA TYR A 506 14.43 0.43 8.96
C TYR A 506 15.60 -0.48 8.61
N PHE A 507 16.83 0.06 8.56
CA PHE A 507 17.97 -0.59 7.91
C PHE A 507 19.20 -0.79 8.83
N LYS A 508 19.16 -0.35 10.09
CA LYS A 508 20.31 -0.41 11.02
C LYS A 508 21.57 0.12 10.31
N GLY A 509 22.68 -0.64 10.35
CA GLY A 509 23.95 -0.28 9.70
C GLY A 509 23.91 -0.30 8.17
N ASN A 510 22.88 -0.88 7.54
CA ASN A 510 22.78 -0.93 6.08
C ASN A 510 22.37 0.41 5.46
N TYR A 511 21.90 1.38 6.25
CA TYR A 511 21.49 2.70 5.76
C TYR A 511 22.61 3.43 5.01
N ASP A 512 23.84 3.44 5.55
CA ASP A 512 24.95 4.19 4.95
C ASP A 512 25.34 3.60 3.58
N ARG A 513 25.24 2.28 3.41
CA ARG A 513 25.45 1.63 2.11
C ARG A 513 24.34 2.00 1.12
N LEU A 514 23.07 2.03 1.56
CA LEU A 514 21.96 2.47 0.72
C LEU A 514 22.16 3.91 0.22
N VAL A 515 22.61 4.82 1.10
CA VAL A 515 22.92 6.20 0.74
C VAL A 515 24.03 6.27 -0.31
N LYS A 516 25.15 5.54 -0.12
CA LYS A 516 26.23 5.47 -1.12
C LYS A 516 25.74 5.01 -2.49
N ILE A 517 24.89 3.97 -2.51
CA ILE A 517 24.32 3.44 -3.75
C ILE A 517 23.41 4.49 -4.38
N LYS A 518 22.52 5.12 -3.60
CA LYS A 518 21.64 6.20 -4.06
C LYS A 518 22.43 7.33 -4.73
N THR A 519 23.50 7.81 -4.10
CA THR A 519 24.37 8.86 -4.65
C THR A 519 24.92 8.48 -6.03
N LYS A 520 25.27 7.22 -6.24
CA LYS A 520 25.83 6.74 -7.51
C LYS A 520 24.77 6.60 -8.60
N VAL A 521 23.58 6.07 -8.28
CA VAL A 521 22.58 5.68 -9.29
C VAL A 521 21.54 6.75 -9.58
N ASP A 522 21.32 7.68 -8.65
CA ASP A 522 20.37 8.79 -8.78
C ASP A 522 20.82 10.02 -7.96
N PRO A 523 21.94 10.68 -8.38
CA PRO A 523 22.51 11.84 -7.67
C PRO A 523 21.57 13.06 -7.68
N GLU A 524 20.71 13.19 -8.68
CA GLU A 524 19.72 14.27 -8.79
C GLU A 524 18.49 14.04 -7.91
N ASN A 525 18.42 12.90 -7.21
CA ASN A 525 17.29 12.50 -6.37
C ASN A 525 15.94 12.53 -7.14
N PHE A 526 15.96 12.03 -8.37
CA PHE A 526 14.79 11.97 -9.24
C PHE A 526 13.70 11.05 -8.66
N PHE A 527 14.10 9.87 -8.17
CA PHE A 527 13.22 8.97 -7.44
C PHE A 527 13.18 9.35 -5.95
N ARG A 528 12.13 10.08 -5.56
CA ARG A 528 11.97 10.58 -4.19
C ARG A 528 10.55 10.44 -3.66
N ASN A 529 10.43 10.30 -2.35
CA ASN A 529 9.20 10.40 -1.57
C ASN A 529 9.53 10.87 -0.14
N GLU A 530 8.51 10.95 0.71
CA GLU A 530 8.61 11.40 2.10
C GLU A 530 9.64 10.60 2.93
N GLN A 531 9.97 9.36 2.54
CA GLN A 531 10.98 8.53 3.21
C GLN A 531 11.83 7.74 2.20
N SER A 532 12.15 8.33 1.05
CA SER A 532 13.12 7.76 0.12
C SER A 532 14.54 7.97 0.65
N ILE A 533 15.45 7.06 0.33
CA ILE A 533 16.88 7.25 0.64
C ILE A 533 17.37 8.48 -0.12
N PRO A 534 17.88 9.52 0.57
CA PRO A 534 18.48 10.68 -0.10
C PRO A 534 19.93 10.38 -0.53
N PRO A 535 20.44 11.00 -1.61
CA PRO A 535 21.86 10.94 -1.95
C PRO A 535 22.69 11.71 -0.91
N MET A 536 24.00 11.44 -0.87
CA MET A 536 24.97 12.29 -0.19
C MET A 536 25.03 13.64 -0.92
N MET A 537 24.97 14.73 -0.15
CA MET A 537 25.16 16.08 -0.67
C MET A 537 26.62 16.46 -0.69
#